data_AF-A0A077NX70-F1
#
_entry.id   AF-A0A077NX70-F1
#
_cell.length_a   1.000
_cell.length_b   1.000
_cell.length_c   1.000
_cell.angle_alpha   90.00
_cell.angle_beta   90.00
_cell.angle_gamma   90.00
#
_symmetry.space_group_name_H-M   'P 1'
#
loop_
_entity.id
_entity.type
_entity.pdbx_description
1 polymer ?
#
loop_
_entity_poly.entity_id
_entity_poly.type
_entity_poly.pdbx_seq_one_letter_code
_entity_poly.pdbx_strand_id
1 'polypeptide(L)' 'MVGKILTQRIERHNLNLRIHIKRLARRTLCYSRSIEIHEKLIGTYIEKYHYNAWES' A
#
# COMPACT_ATOMS: atom_id res chain seq x y z
N MET A 1 12.06 6.34 -28.11
CA MET A 1 11.71 5.41 -27.02
C MET A 1 11.32 6.18 -25.75
N VAL A 2 10.19 6.87 -25.74
CA VAL A 2 9.68 7.59 -24.54
C VAL A 2 8.48 6.85 -23.94
N GLY A 3 7.57 6.35 -24.77
CA GLY A 3 6.41 5.55 -24.33
C GLY A 3 6.78 4.32 -23.51
N LYS A 4 7.82 3.56 -23.92
CA LYS A 4 8.27 2.36 -23.20
C LYS A 4 8.78 2.66 -21.77
N ILE A 5 9.33 3.84 -21.51
CA ILE A 5 9.80 4.24 -20.17
C ILE A 5 8.62 4.63 -19.30
N LEU A 6 7.66 5.36 -19.86
CA LEU A 6 6.43 5.76 -19.17
C LEU A 6 5.59 4.53 -18.77
N THR A 7 5.39 3.59 -19.70
CA THR A 7 4.67 2.35 -19.43
C THR A 7 5.36 1.54 -18.34
N GLN A 8 6.67 1.33 -18.43
CA GLN A 8 7.42 0.60 -17.38
C GLN A 8 7.37 1.28 -16.01
N ARG A 9 7.30 2.61 -15.96
CA ARG A 9 7.17 3.35 -14.71
C ARG A 9 5.80 3.12 -14.08
N ILE A 10 4.73 3.12 -14.88
CA ILE A 10 3.36 2.83 -14.44
C ILE A 10 3.26 1.37 -13.99
N GLU A 11 3.81 0.43 -14.75
CA GLU A 11 3.82 -1.00 -14.40
C GLU A 11 4.54 -1.27 -13.08
N ARG A 12 5.72 -0.66 -12.86
CA ARG A 12 6.44 -0.78 -11.59
C ARG A 12 5.68 -0.16 -10.42
N HIS A 13 5.02 0.98 -10.63
CA HIS A 13 4.20 1.60 -9.60
C HIS A 13 3.02 0.68 -9.21
N ASN A 14 2.31 0.15 -10.21
CA ASN A 14 1.19 -0.76 -10.00
C ASN A 14 1.62 -2.08 -9.34
N LEU A 15 2.79 -2.60 -9.70
CA LEU A 15 3.37 -3.78 -9.04
C LEU A 15 3.62 -3.52 -7.55
N ASN A 16 4.20 -2.37 -7.22
CA ASN A 16 4.46 -2.01 -5.83
C ASN A 16 3.16 -1.86 -5.04
N LEU A 17 2.15 -1.16 -5.59
CA LEU A 17 0.82 -1.02 -4.98
C LEU A 17 0.19 -2.40 -4.70
N ARG A 18 0.24 -3.33 -5.66
CA ARG A 18 -0.30 -4.68 -5.48
C ARG A 18 0.38 -5.43 -4.33
N ILE A 19 1.69 -5.27 -4.16
CA ILE A 19 2.44 -5.87 -3.06
C ILE A 19 2.01 -5.25 -1.72
N HIS A 20 1.87 -3.93 -1.64
CA HIS A 20 1.40 -3.23 -0.46
C HIS A 20 0.00 -3.71 -0.03
N ILE A 21 -0.94 -3.77 -0.96
CA ILE A 21 -2.31 -4.26 -0.71
C ILE A 21 -2.30 -5.70 -0.20
N LYS A 22 -1.52 -6.60 -0.83
CA LYS A 22 -1.41 -7.99 -0.35
C LYS A 22 -0.85 -8.08 1.07
N ARG A 23 0.17 -7.27 1.40
CA ARG A 23 0.77 -7.23 2.74
C ARG A 23 -0.21 -6.69 3.77
N LEU A 24 -0.94 -5.62 3.42
CA LEU A 24 -1.98 -5.05 4.26
C LEU A 24 -3.07 -6.09 4.54
N ALA A 25 -3.63 -6.70 3.49
CA ALA A 25 -4.65 -7.74 3.62
C ALA A 25 -4.19 -8.92 4.48
N ARG A 26 -2.93 -9.36 4.38
CA ARG A 26 -2.38 -10.42 5.25
C ARG A 26 -2.24 -10.00 6.71
N ARG A 27 -1.91 -8.73 6.97
CA ARG A 27 -1.86 -8.20 8.35
C ARG A 27 -3.25 -8.05 8.92
N THR A 28 -4.21 -7.62 8.11
CA THR A 28 -5.56 -7.34 8.56
C THR A 28 -6.46 -8.59 8.59
N LEU A 29 -6.14 -9.67 7.86
CA LEU A 29 -6.96 -10.89 7.75
C LEU A 29 -7.40 -11.48 9.11
N CYS A 30 -6.52 -11.51 10.11
CA CYS A 30 -6.81 -12.07 11.43
C CYS A 30 -7.70 -11.17 12.31
N TYR A 31 -7.93 -9.92 11.93
CA TYR A 31 -8.75 -8.99 12.71
C TYR A 31 -10.23 -9.01 12.28
N SER A 32 -10.64 -9.98 11.46
CA SER A 32 -11.98 -10.10 10.85
C SER A 32 -13.17 -9.99 11.81
N ARG A 33 -12.94 -10.12 13.12
CA ARG A 33 -13.95 -10.00 14.18
C ARG A 33 -14.14 -8.58 14.74
N SER A 34 -13.25 -7.63 14.45
CA SER A 34 -13.26 -6.27 15.02
C SER A 34 -12.92 -5.22 13.96
N ILE A 35 -13.97 -4.60 13.41
CA ILE A 35 -13.88 -3.51 12.40
C ILE A 35 -13.00 -2.34 12.89
N GLU A 36 -13.08 -2.00 14.17
CA GLU A 36 -12.34 -0.89 14.78
C GLU A 36 -10.82 -1.11 14.72
N ILE A 37 -10.37 -2.37 14.87
CA ILE A 37 -8.94 -2.71 14.79
C ILE A 37 -8.46 -2.69 13.33
N HIS A 38 -9.33 -3.10 12.39
CA HIS A 38 -9.05 -2.97 10.96
C HIS A 38 -8.86 -1.51 10.55
N GLU A 39 -9.77 -0.62 10.94
CA GLU A 39 -9.70 0.80 10.60
C GLU A 39 -8.42 1.44 11.17
N LYS A 40 -8.07 1.15 12.42
CA LYS A 40 -6.83 1.64 13.05
C LYS A 40 -5.57 1.12 12.35
N LEU A 41 -5.55 -0.15 11.95
CA LEU A 41 -4.42 -0.74 11.20
C LEU A 41 -4.28 -0.14 9.80
N ILE A 42 -5.39 0.13 9.12
CA ILE A 42 -5.37 0.79 7.81
C ILE A 42 -4.84 2.21 7.95
N GLY A 43 -5.34 2.97 8.93
CA GLY A 43 -4.87 4.34 9.20
C GLY A 43 -3.37 4.40 9.49
N THR A 44 -2.88 3.57 10.43
CA THR A 44 -1.45 3.50 10.76
C THR A 44 -0.58 2.99 9.60
N TYR A 45 -1.10 2.12 8.75
CA TYR A 45 -0.40 1.68 7.55
C TYR A 45 -0.25 2.80 6.53
N ILE A 46 -1.33 3.56 6.28
CA ILE A 46 -1.29 4.70 5.36
C ILE A 46 -0.33 5.78 5.88
N GLU A 47 -0.40 6.12 7.16
CA GLU A 47 0.50 7.10 7.78
C GLU A 47 1.97 6.71 7.61
N LYS A 48 2.31 5.45 7.88
CA LYS A 48 3.68 4.93 7.80
C LYS A 48 4.24 4.85 6.37
N TYR A 49 3.42 4.43 5.40
CA TYR A 49 3.91 4.13 4.05
C TYR A 49 3.63 5.22 3.01
N HIS A 50 2.69 6.13 3.26
CA HIS A 50 2.35 7.22 2.34
C HIS A 50 2.71 8.62 2.85
N TYR A 51 2.60 8.90 4.15
CA TYR A 51 2.89 10.24 4.69
C TYR A 51 4.34 10.40 5.16
N ASN A 52 4.90 9.41 5.86
CA ASN A 52 6.31 9.45 6.29
C ASN A 52 7.32 9.37 5.13
N ALA A 53 6.89 9.05 3.90
CA ALA A 53 7.75 9.05 2.72
C ALA A 53 7.91 10.45 2.08
N TRP A 54 7.15 11.46 2.54
CA TRP A 54 7.26 12.85 2.09
C TRP A 54 8.11 13.74 3.02
N GLU A 55 8.60 13.18 4.12
CA GLU A 55 9.41 13.89 5.13
C GLU A 55 10.86 13.36 5.18
N SER A 56 11.39 12.94 4.03
CA SER A 56 12.81 12.57 3.84
C SER A 56 13.34 13.09 2.51
#